data_AF-A0AAV0WIK9-F1
#
_entry.id   AF-A0AAV0WIK9-F1
#
_cell.length_a   1.000
_cell.length_b   1.000
_cell.length_c   1.000
_cell.angle_alpha   90.00
_cell.angle_beta   90.00
_cell.angle_gamma   90.00
#
_symmetry.space_group_name_H-M   'P 1'
#
loop_
_entity.id
_entity.type
_entity.pdbx_description
1 polymer ?
#
loop_
_entity_poly.entity_id
_entity_poly.type
_entity_poly.pdbx_seq_one_letter_code
_entity_poly.pdbx_strand_id
1 'polypeptide(L)'
;MFYESIRPGRVASDPVVTDLRVIQYCPIGVILYKLNYSDPFNELPRRPNKIDKEDIFKFPKLHQHPKKISLDKWNNLQSLKSIMPYDCHCFYDALPHMDESVRKAKKKSKNEDQKNTV
;
A
#
# COMPACT_ATOMS: atom_id res chain seq x y z
N MET A 1 -5.80 12.78 17.95
CA MET A 1 -6.60 11.55 18.15
C MET A 1 -6.72 10.85 16.80
N PHE A 2 -6.66 9.53 16.74
CA PHE A 2 -6.90 8.77 15.51
C PHE A 2 -7.81 7.56 15.76
N TYR A 3 -8.52 7.15 14.72
CA TYR A 3 -9.26 5.90 14.69
C TYR A 3 -8.49 4.91 13.82
N GLU A 4 -8.29 3.68 14.30
CA GLU A 4 -7.67 2.60 13.52
C GLU A 4 -8.58 2.14 12.38
N SER A 5 -9.89 2.28 12.54
CA SER A 5 -10.88 1.91 11.53
C SER A 5 -12.10 2.82 11.62
N ILE A 6 -12.65 3.16 10.46
CA ILE A 6 -13.91 3.88 10.32
C ILE A 6 -15.13 2.95 10.20
N ARG A 7 -14.95 1.64 10.43
CA ARG A 7 -16.06 0.69 10.31
C ARG A 7 -17.14 0.98 11.35
N PRO A 8 -18.41 1.20 10.94
CA PRO A 8 -19.50 1.48 11.87
C PRO A 8 -19.92 0.24 12.66
N GLY A 9 -19.81 -0.96 12.08
CA GLY A 9 -20.09 -2.23 12.74
C GLY A 9 -18.91 -2.91 13.45
N ARG A 10 -19.21 -3.81 14.40
CA ARG A 10 -18.21 -4.69 15.05
C ARG A 10 -18.31 -6.14 14.57
N VAL A 11 -19.52 -6.67 14.45
CA VAL A 11 -19.79 -8.09 14.10
C VAL A 11 -20.01 -8.23 12.58
N ALA A 12 -19.92 -9.44 12.03
CA ALA A 12 -20.05 -9.69 10.59
C ALA A 12 -21.40 -9.25 9.99
N SER A 13 -22.48 -9.26 10.77
CA SER A 13 -23.81 -8.78 10.37
C SER A 13 -23.97 -7.27 10.41
N ASP A 14 -23.03 -6.56 11.03
CA ASP A 14 -23.13 -5.12 11.22
C ASP A 14 -22.67 -4.36 9.97
N PRO A 15 -23.16 -3.12 9.78
CA PRO A 15 -22.75 -2.25 8.68
C PRO A 15 -21.23 -2.14 8.53
N VAL A 16 -20.77 -2.17 7.29
CA VAL A 16 -19.35 -2.11 6.93
C VAL A 16 -19.01 -0.73 6.36
N VAL A 17 -17.74 -0.52 6.05
CA VAL A 17 -17.24 0.77 5.55
C VAL A 17 -17.95 1.22 4.26
N THR A 18 -18.35 0.27 3.42
CA THR A 18 -19.05 0.57 2.15
C THR A 18 -20.49 1.05 2.35
N ASP A 19 -21.08 0.85 3.53
CA ASP A 19 -22.45 1.29 3.83
C ASP A 19 -22.51 2.75 4.31
N LEU A 20 -21.35 3.36 4.58
CA LEU A 20 -21.24 4.75 5.00
C LEU A 20 -21.62 5.70 3.87
N ARG A 21 -22.47 6.68 4.17
CA ARG A 21 -22.89 7.73 3.21
C ARG A 21 -22.33 9.09 3.53
N VAL A 22 -22.21 9.39 4.81
CA VAL A 22 -21.68 10.67 5.29
C VAL A 22 -20.75 10.40 6.46
N ILE A 23 -19.60 11.07 6.46
CA ILE A 23 -18.64 11.09 7.56
C ILE A 23 -18.40 12.56 7.92
N GLN A 24 -18.46 12.89 9.20
CA GLN A 24 -18.15 14.21 9.72
C GLN A 24 -17.03 14.11 10.75
N TYR A 25 -15.94 14.83 10.49
CA TYR A 25 -14.81 14.93 11.39
C TYR A 25 -15.01 16.11 12.34
N CYS A 26 -15.13 15.85 13.64
CA CYS A 26 -15.30 16.89 14.64
C CYS A 26 -13.93 17.36 15.18
N PRO A 27 -13.74 18.67 15.44
CA PRO A 27 -12.48 19.20 15.99
C PRO A 27 -12.07 18.59 17.35
N ILE A 28 -13.04 18.05 18.09
CA ILE A 28 -12.79 17.39 19.38
C ILE A 28 -12.19 15.98 19.24
N GLY A 29 -11.98 15.50 18.01
CA GLY A 29 -11.37 14.20 17.73
C GLY A 29 -12.35 13.03 17.67
N VAL A 30 -13.65 13.31 17.55
CA VAL A 30 -14.71 12.32 17.34
C VAL A 30 -15.10 12.28 15.86
N ILE A 31 -15.39 11.08 15.35
CA ILE A 31 -15.91 10.89 14.01
C ILE A 31 -17.39 10.50 14.10
N LEU A 32 -18.23 11.27 13.41
CA LEU A 32 -19.64 11.00 13.25
C LEU A 32 -19.92 10.41 11.86
N TYR A 33 -20.94 9.57 11.76
CA TYR A 33 -21.33 8.93 10.50
C TYR A 33 -22.84 8.84 10.31
N LYS A 34 -23.25 8.65 9.04
CA LYS A 34 -24.62 8.29 8.65
C LYS A 34 -24.61 7.13 7.67
N LEU A 35 -25.62 6.26 7.78
CA LEU A 35 -25.88 5.16 6.84
C LEU A 35 -26.91 5.55 5.78
N ASN A 36 -27.84 6.46 6.09
CA ASN A 36 -28.69 7.11 5.11
C ASN A 36 -28.60 8.64 5.26
N TYR A 37 -28.83 9.38 4.17
CA TYR A 37 -28.72 10.85 4.20
C TYR A 37 -29.71 11.51 5.16
N SER A 38 -30.89 10.92 5.33
CA SER A 38 -31.96 11.40 6.20
C SER A 38 -31.74 11.08 7.69
N ASP A 39 -30.86 10.13 8.01
CA ASP A 39 -30.63 9.69 9.39
C ASP A 39 -29.89 10.76 10.20
N PRO A 40 -30.04 10.77 11.54
CA PRO A 40 -29.18 11.57 12.39
C PRO A 40 -27.72 11.06 12.33
N PHE A 41 -26.79 11.94 12.69
CA PHE A 41 -25.39 11.54 12.86
C PHE A 41 -25.23 10.64 14.09
N ASN A 42 -24.50 9.55 13.94
CA ASN A 42 -24.12 8.66 15.03
C ASN A 42 -22.61 8.71 15.24
N GLU A 43 -22.15 8.56 16.48
CA GLU A 43 -20.73 8.39 16.77
C GLU A 43 -20.25 7.00 16.37
N LEU A 44 -19.03 6.90 15.81
CA LEU A 44 -18.42 5.60 15.58
C LEU A 44 -18.33 4.82 16.91
N PRO A 45 -18.71 3.54 16.97
CA PRO A 45 -18.70 2.75 18.20
C PRO A 45 -17.30 2.24 18.56
N ARG A 46 -16.29 3.10 18.39
CA ARG A 46 -14.89 2.88 18.74
C ARG A 46 -14.37 4.13 19.45
N ARG A 47 -13.54 3.94 20.46
CA ARG A 47 -12.89 5.07 21.12
C ARG A 47 -11.71 5.54 20.27
N PRO A 48 -11.53 6.86 20.06
CA PRO A 48 -10.34 7.36 19.41
C PRO A 48 -9.12 7.09 20.28
N ASN A 49 -8.03 6.66 19.64
CA ASN A 49 -6.73 6.55 20.28
C ASN A 49 -6.12 7.95 20.43
N LYS A 50 -5.44 8.20 21.55
CA LYS A 50 -4.64 9.41 21.72
C LYS A 50 -3.44 9.33 20.77
N ILE A 51 -3.11 10.46 20.14
CA ILE A 51 -1.85 10.63 19.42
C ILE A 51 -1.00 11.50 20.33
N ASP A 52 0.22 11.08 20.62
CA ASP A 52 1.18 11.93 21.31
C ASP A 52 1.54 13.10 20.38
N LYS A 53 1.57 14.32 20.91
CA LYS A 53 1.75 15.54 20.10
C LYS A 53 3.03 15.51 19.26
N GLU A 54 4.03 14.77 19.72
CA GLU A 54 5.30 14.58 19.02
C GLU A 54 5.21 13.66 17.80
N ASP A 55 4.18 12.81 17.71
CA ASP A 55 4.03 11.78 16.68
C ASP A 55 3.07 12.16 15.55
N ILE A 56 2.34 13.28 15.69
CA ILE A 56 1.33 13.73 14.70
C ILE A 56 1.92 13.88 13.28
N PHE A 57 3.22 14.17 13.18
CA PHE A 57 3.93 14.33 11.91
C PHE A 57 5.07 13.33 11.70
N LYS A 58 5.22 12.33 12.59
CA LYS A 58 6.23 11.29 12.45
C LYS A 58 5.62 10.08 11.76
N PHE A 59 5.58 10.14 10.44
CA PHE A 59 5.20 8.98 9.63
C PHE A 59 6.44 8.11 9.39
N PRO A 60 6.49 6.88 9.95
CA PRO A 60 7.61 6.00 9.65
C PRO A 60 7.64 5.72 8.15
N LYS A 61 8.83 5.77 7.56
CA LYS A 61 9.00 5.39 6.15
C LYS A 61 8.60 3.92 5.99
N LEU A 62 7.62 3.65 5.14
CA LEU A 62 7.18 2.26 4.84
C LEU A 62 8.36 1.40 4.34
N HIS A 63 9.28 2.03 3.59
CA HIS A 63 10.50 1.41 3.10
C HIS A 63 11.71 2.26 3.45
N GLN A 64 12.76 1.64 3.99
CA GLN A 64 14.02 2.32 4.31
C GLN A 64 14.82 2.68 3.04
N HIS A 65 14.69 1.85 2.01
CA HIS A 65 15.36 2.01 0.72
C HIS A 65 14.37 1.81 -0.42
N PRO A 66 14.65 2.37 -1.62
CA PRO A 66 13.84 2.11 -2.80
C PRO A 66 13.82 0.62 -3.11
N LYS A 67 12.63 0.08 -3.40
CA LYS A 67 12.44 -1.36 -3.63
C LYS A 67 13.08 -1.77 -4.96
N LYS A 68 13.98 -2.75 -4.90
CA LYS A 68 14.59 -3.35 -6.11
C LYS A 68 13.51 -3.98 -7.00
N ILE A 69 13.53 -3.65 -8.29
CA ILE A 69 12.73 -4.35 -9.31
C ILE A 69 13.47 -5.59 -9.82
N SER A 70 12.74 -6.55 -10.41
CA SER A 70 13.38 -7.70 -11.08
C SER A 70 14.25 -7.24 -12.26
N LEU A 71 15.38 -7.91 -12.51
CA LEU A 71 16.23 -7.64 -13.67
C LEU A 71 15.45 -7.66 -14.99
N ASP A 72 14.53 -8.62 -15.15
CA ASP A 72 13.69 -8.74 -16.35
C ASP A 72 12.85 -7.48 -16.60
N LYS A 73 12.27 -6.92 -15.52
CA LYS A 73 11.50 -5.66 -15.59
C LYS A 73 12.40 -4.48 -15.92
N TRP A 74 13.59 -4.41 -15.32
CA TRP A 74 14.56 -3.34 -15.62
C TRP A 74 14.96 -3.37 -17.11
N ASN A 75 15.34 -4.54 -17.64
CA ASN A 75 15.67 -4.71 -19.06
C ASN A 75 14.52 -4.26 -19.99
N ASN A 76 13.28 -4.61 -19.65
CA ASN A 76 12.11 -4.18 -20.42
C ASN A 76 11.89 -2.66 -20.36
N LEU A 77 12.20 -2.00 -19.24
CA LEU A 77 12.11 -0.54 -19.16
C LEU A 77 13.23 0.13 -19.97
N GLN A 78 14.42 -0.46 -19.97
CA GLN A 78 15.56 0.01 -20.75
C GLN A 78 15.29 -0.07 -22.26
N SER A 79 14.63 -1.13 -22.75
CA SER A 79 14.28 -1.25 -24.16
C SER A 79 13.29 -0.19 -24.64
N LEU A 80 12.42 0.31 -23.75
CA LEU A 80 11.45 1.38 -24.04
C LEU A 80 12.11 2.76 -24.17
N LYS A 81 13.36 2.95 -23.74
CA LYS A 81 14.03 4.26 -23.81
C LYS A 81 14.16 4.78 -25.24
N SER A 82 14.21 3.90 -26.23
CA SER A 82 14.31 4.25 -27.65
C SER A 82 13.14 5.11 -28.16
N ILE A 83 11.97 5.01 -27.52
CA ILE A 83 10.76 5.76 -27.88
C ILE A 83 10.42 6.87 -26.87
N MET A 84 11.20 7.00 -25.80
CA MET A 84 10.98 8.01 -24.76
C MET A 84 11.93 9.21 -24.93
N PRO A 85 11.49 10.42 -24.55
CA PRO A 85 12.34 11.58 -24.43
C PRO A 85 13.63 11.33 -23.61
N TYR A 86 14.75 11.91 -24.07
CA TYR A 86 16.08 11.67 -23.48
C TYR A 86 16.21 12.17 -22.04
N ASP A 87 15.51 13.25 -21.70
CA ASP A 87 15.43 13.82 -20.35
C ASP A 87 14.90 12.81 -19.32
N CYS A 88 14.08 11.85 -19.73
CA CYS A 88 13.54 10.81 -18.86
C CYS A 88 14.52 9.64 -18.63
N HIS A 89 15.58 9.50 -19.43
CA HIS A 89 16.43 8.31 -19.45
C HIS A 89 17.17 8.10 -18.13
N CYS A 90 17.65 9.18 -17.51
CA CYS A 90 18.39 9.14 -16.25
C CYS A 90 17.59 8.52 -15.10
N PHE A 91 16.27 8.71 -15.10
CA PHE A 91 15.38 8.11 -14.12
C PHE A 91 15.39 6.58 -14.20
N TYR A 92 15.29 6.02 -15.42
CA TYR A 92 15.26 4.57 -15.62
C TYR A 92 16.63 3.91 -15.36
N ASP A 93 17.72 4.63 -15.65
CA ASP A 93 19.08 4.15 -15.41
C ASP A 93 19.40 4.03 -13.92
N ALA A 94 18.83 4.93 -13.10
CA ALA A 94 19.01 4.93 -11.65
C ALA A 94 18.12 3.91 -10.90
N LEU A 95 17.23 3.18 -11.59
CA LEU A 95 16.32 2.24 -10.93
C LEU A 95 17.07 1.06 -10.31
N PRO A 96 16.94 0.82 -8.99
CA PRO A 96 17.59 -0.30 -8.35
C PRO A 96 16.91 -1.59 -8.78
N HIS A 97 17.72 -2.58 -9.13
CA HIS A 97 17.25 -3.85 -9.66
C HIS A 97 18.04 -5.02 -9.07
N MET A 98 17.49 -6.22 -9.22
CA MET A 98 18.15 -7.46 -8.84
C MET A 98 19.23 -7.82 -9.86
N ASP A 99 20.25 -8.56 -9.43
CA ASP A 99 21.39 -8.94 -10.28
C ASP A 99 21.05 -10.10 -11.23
N GLU A 100 20.08 -10.95 -10.86
CA GLU A 100 19.68 -12.11 -11.65
C GLU A 100 18.24 -12.00 -12.19
N SER A 101 18.05 -12.59 -13.38
CA SER A 101 16.73 -12.75 -13.99
C SER A 101 15.92 -13.80 -13.22
N VAL A 102 14.68 -13.46 -12.86
CA VAL A 102 13.75 -14.37 -12.18
C VAL A 102 13.48 -15.59 -13.04
N ARG A 103 13.44 -15.42 -14.37
CA ARG A 103 13.25 -16.52 -15.32
C ARG A 103 14.47 -17.45 -15.34
N LYS A 104 15.69 -16.90 -15.34
CA LYS A 104 16.92 -17.71 -15.33
C LYS A 104 17.07 -18.49 -14.03
N ALA A 105 16.85 -17.85 -12.89
CA ALA A 105 16.91 -18.49 -11.58
C ALA A 105 15.92 -19.68 -11.48
N LYS A 106 14.67 -19.49 -11.91
CA LYS A 106 13.66 -20.58 -11.96
C LYS A 106 14.05 -21.74 -12.87
N LYS A 107 14.72 -21.46 -14.00
CA LYS A 107 15.18 -22.52 -14.91
C LYS A 107 16.34 -23.31 -14.29
N LYS A 108 17.24 -22.64 -13.57
CA LYS A 108 18.37 -23.28 -12.89
C LYS A 108 17.89 -24.22 -11.78
N SER A 109 16.98 -23.77 -10.91
CA SER A 109 16.44 -24.61 -9.83
C SER A 109 15.76 -25.88 -10.37
N LYS A 110 14.93 -25.75 -11.43
CA LYS A 110 14.26 -26.90 -12.05
C LYS A 110 15.25 -27.93 -12.62
N ASN A 111 16.36 -27.47 -13.19
CA ASN A 111 17.39 -28.36 -13.72
C ASN A 111 18.22 -29.04 -12.61
N GLU A 112 18.37 -28.40 -11.45
CA GLU A 112 19.06 -28.98 -10.28
C GLU A 112 18.18 -30.06 -9.62
N ASP A 113 16.87 -29.81 -9.48
CA ASP A 113 15.92 -30.79 -8.94
C ASP A 113 15.88 -32.08 -9.79
N GLN A 114 15.97 -31.95 -11.11
CA GLN A 114 16.02 -33.09 -12.03
C GLN A 114 17.33 -33.88 -11.93
N LYS A 115 18.45 -33.24 -11.59
CA LYS A 115 19.74 -33.91 -11.41
C LYS A 115 19.85 -34.66 -10.09
N ASN A 116 19.14 -34.21 -9.05
CA ASN A 116 19.15 -34.86 -7.73
C ASN A 116 18.15 -36.03 -7.60
N THR A 117 17.32 -36.26 -8.63
CA THR A 117 16.33 -37.35 -8.66
C THR A 117 16.84 -38.59 -9.42
N VAL A 118 18.08 -38.54 -9.92
CA VAL A 118 18.77 -39.64 -10.62
C VAL A 118 19.97 -40.06 -9.79
#